data_AF-A0A931HPD5-F1
#
_entry.id   AF-A0A931HPD5-F1
#
_cell.length_a   1.000
_cell.length_b   1.000
_cell.length_c   1.000
_cell.angle_alpha   90.00
_cell.angle_beta   90.00
_cell.angle_gamma   90.00
#
_symmetry.space_group_name_H-M   'P 1'
#
loop_
_entity.id
_entity.type
_entity.pdbx_description
1 polymer ?
#
loop_
_entity_poly.entity_id
_entity_poly.type
_entity_poly.pdbx_seq_one_letter_code
_entity_poly.pdbx_strand_id
1 'polypeptide(L)' 'ATDTLVGATFAGTEVAELVHAATVALVGKVPLDTLWHAVPSYPTVSEVWLRLLETRRP' A
#
# COMPACT_ATOMS: atom_id res chain seq x y z
N ALA A 1 8.06 7.80 16.45
CA ALA A 1 7.03 6.93 15.87
C ALA A 1 7.65 6.17 14.71
N THR A 2 7.33 4.89 14.55
CA THR A 2 7.77 4.09 13.39
C THR A 2 7.05 4.59 12.12
N ASP A 3 7.74 4.64 10.99
CA ASP A 3 7.19 5.10 9.72
C ASP A 3 6.33 3.98 9.09
N THR A 4 5.13 3.79 9.65
CA THR A 4 4.20 2.71 9.32
C THR A 4 2.85 3.26 8.88
N LEU A 5 2.13 2.49 8.07
CA LEU A 5 0.76 2.82 7.68
C LEU A 5 -0.16 2.86 8.92
N VAL A 6 -0.87 3.97 9.10
CA VAL A 6 -1.87 4.15 10.18
C VAL A 6 -3.31 4.08 9.70
N GLY A 7 -3.52 4.10 8.37
CA GLY A 7 -4.83 4.05 7.74
C GLY A 7 -4.73 4.27 6.23
N ALA A 8 -5.74 3.83 5.49
CA ALA A 8 -5.90 4.10 4.07
C ALA A 8 -7.40 4.17 3.71
N THR A 9 -7.74 4.90 2.66
CA THR A 9 -9.12 5.01 2.14
C THR A 9 -9.07 4.98 0.63
N PHE A 10 -9.93 4.18 0.02
CA PHE A 10 -9.99 3.98 -1.42
C PHE A 10 -11.41 4.25 -1.91
N ALA A 11 -11.53 4.89 -3.08
CA ALA A 11 -12.79 5.11 -3.76
C ALA A 11 -12.58 4.82 -5.25
N GLY A 12 -13.45 3.98 -5.82
CA GLY A 12 -13.33 3.52 -7.20
C GLY A 12 -13.82 2.09 -7.39
N THR A 13 -13.63 1.56 -8.59
CA THR A 13 -13.88 0.16 -8.92
C THR A 13 -12.75 -0.73 -8.38
N GLU A 14 -13.07 -1.98 -8.03
CA GLU A 14 -12.08 -3.00 -7.67
C GLU A 14 -11.19 -2.67 -6.45
N VAL A 15 -11.65 -1.78 -5.57
CA VAL A 15 -10.89 -1.35 -4.38
C VAL A 15 -10.77 -2.41 -3.27
N ALA A 16 -11.49 -3.54 -3.39
CA ALA A 16 -11.50 -4.59 -2.36
C ALA A 16 -10.09 -5.14 -2.09
N GLU A 17 -9.33 -5.43 -3.14
CA GLU A 17 -7.95 -5.92 -3.03
C GLU A 17 -7.00 -4.87 -2.44
N LEU A 18 -7.23 -3.58 -2.74
CA LEU A 18 -6.47 -2.47 -2.16
C LEU A 18 -6.72 -2.36 -0.65
N VAL A 19 -7.98 -2.46 -0.21
CA VAL A 19 -8.35 -2.44 1.20
C VAL A 19 -7.75 -3.65 1.93
N HIS A 20 -7.74 -4.82 1.30
CA HIS A 20 -7.11 -6.00 1.88
C HIS A 20 -5.61 -5.78 2.12
N ALA A 21 -4.86 -5.34 1.10
CA ALA A 21 -3.43 -5.05 1.22
C ALA A 21 -3.13 -3.99 2.29
N ALA A 22 -3.92 -2.91 2.35
CA ALA A 22 -3.80 -1.87 3.37
C ALA A 22 -4.02 -2.41 4.79
N THR A 23 -5.01 -3.29 4.96
CA THR A 23 -5.33 -3.91 6.25
C THR A 23 -4.18 -4.78 6.74
N VAL A 24 -3.60 -5.61 5.86
CA VAL A 24 -2.45 -6.45 6.18
C VAL A 24 -1.24 -5.59 6.58
N ALA A 25 -0.92 -4.55 5.81
CA ALA A 25 0.18 -3.65 6.11
C ALA A 25 0.00 -2.91 7.46
N LEU A 26 -1.23 -2.46 7.75
CA LEU A 26 -1.57 -1.75 8.97
C LEU A 26 -1.52 -2.65 10.21
N VAL A 27 -2.19 -3.82 10.17
CA VAL A 27 -2.21 -4.76 11.31
C VAL A 27 -0.83 -5.34 11.56
N GLY A 28 -0.08 -5.63 10.49
CA GLY A 28 1.31 -6.09 10.56
C GLY A 28 2.31 -5.01 10.99
N LYS A 29 1.89 -3.74 11.08
CA LYS A 29 2.76 -2.58 11.34
C LYS A 29 4.01 -2.60 10.45
N VAL A 30 3.82 -2.93 9.17
CA VAL A 30 4.92 -3.08 8.22
C VAL A 30 5.54 -1.71 7.97
N PRO A 31 6.87 -1.53 8.15
CA PRO A 31 7.54 -0.26 7.85
C PRO A 31 7.39 0.10 6.36
N LEU A 32 7.25 1.39 6.06
CA LEU A 32 7.14 1.89 4.69
C LEU A 32 8.37 1.53 3.83
N ASP A 33 9.58 1.53 4.42
CA ASP A 33 10.80 1.08 3.75
C ASP A 33 10.74 -0.41 3.36
N THR A 34 10.04 -1.25 4.13
CA THR A 34 9.80 -2.65 3.77
C THR A 34 8.74 -2.77 2.68
N LEU A 35 7.64 -2.00 2.76
CA LEU A 35 6.57 -2.01 1.75
C LEU A 35 7.08 -1.57 0.36
N TRP A 36 8.14 -0.76 0.30
CA TRP A 36 8.79 -0.39 -0.97
C TRP A 36 9.26 -1.60 -1.79
N HIS A 37 9.58 -2.72 -1.13
CA HIS A 37 10.02 -3.93 -1.79
C HIS A 37 8.85 -4.86 -2.18
N ALA A 38 7.61 -4.53 -1.82
CA ALA A 38 6.44 -5.30 -2.20
C ALA A 38 6.10 -5.02 -3.67
N VAL A 39 6.37 -5.99 -4.54
CA VAL A 39 6.05 -5.89 -5.96
C VAL A 39 4.55 -6.14 -6.18
N PRO A 40 3.78 -5.17 -6.70
CA PRO A 40 2.39 -5.40 -7.05
C PRO A 40 2.28 -6.31 -8.27
N SER A 41 1.22 -7.12 -8.33
CA SER A 41 0.94 -7.96 -9.50
C SER A 41 0.53 -7.11 -10.71
N TYR A 42 1.00 -7.48 -11.90
CA TYR A 42 0.65 -6.84 -13.18
C TYR A 42 -0.08 -7.83 -14.11
N PRO A 43 -1.17 -7.45 -14.80
CA PRO A 43 -1.89 -6.16 -14.70
C PRO A 43 -2.94 -6.17 -13.59
N THR A 44 -2.89 -5.26 -12.62
CA THR A 44 -3.93 -5.12 -11.58
C THR A 44 -4.05 -3.69 -11.02
N VAL A 45 -5.17 -3.39 -10.36
CA VAL A 45 -5.36 -2.12 -9.64
C VAL A 45 -4.35 -1.90 -8.50
N SER A 46 -3.71 -2.96 -8.01
CA SER A 46 -2.70 -2.89 -6.94
C SER A 46 -1.43 -2.14 -7.34
N GLU A 47 -1.22 -1.90 -8.64
CA GLU A 47 -0.12 -1.05 -9.15
C GLU A 47 -0.15 0.38 -8.57
N VAL A 48 -1.31 0.85 -8.07
CA VAL A 48 -1.42 2.14 -7.38
C VAL A 48 -0.48 2.28 -6.19
N TRP A 49 -0.15 1.17 -5.51
CA TRP A 49 0.73 1.19 -4.35
C TRP A 49 2.15 1.64 -4.69
N LEU A 50 2.66 1.24 -5.86
CA LEU A 50 3.98 1.67 -6.34
C LEU A 50 4.03 3.20 -6.44
N ARG A 51 3.03 3.77 -7.13
CA ARG A 51 2.92 5.22 -7.34
C ARG A 51 2.78 5.98 -6.03
N LEU A 52 1.99 5.46 -5.09
CA LEU A 52 1.82 6.08 -3.77
C LEU A 52 3.14 6.12 -3.00
N LEU A 53 3.90 5.01 -2.99
CA LEU A 53 5.18 4.95 -2.29
C LEU A 53 6.26 5.80 -2.98
N GLU A 54 6.23 5.93 -4.31
CA GLU A 54 7.10 6.86 -5.07
C GLU A 54 6.93 8.30 -4.58
N THR A 55 5.71 8.76 -4.27
CA THR A 55 5.52 10.13 -3.75
C THR A 55 6.10 10.38 -2.35
N ARG A 56 6.41 9.30 -1.61
CA ARG A 56 6.93 9.35 -0.24
C ARG A 56 8.46 9.36 -0.19
N ARG A 57 9.13 8.89 -1.25
CA ARG A 57 10.58 8.80 -1.38
C ARG A 57 11.04 9.81 -2.44
N PRO A 58 11.83 10.84 -2.10
CA PRO A 58 12.28 11.85 -3.07
C PRO A 58 13.16 11.25 -4.17
#